data_AF-A0A4Q7AYI3-F1
#
_entry.id   AF-A0A4Q7AYI3-F1
#
_cell.length_a   1.000
_cell.length_b   1.000
_cell.length_c   1.000
_cell.angle_alpha   90.00
_cell.angle_beta   90.00
_cell.angle_gamma   90.00
#
_symmetry.space_group_name_H-M   'P 1'
#
loop_
_entity.id
_entity.type
_entity.pdbx_description
1 polymer ?
#
loop_
_entity_poly.entity_id
_entity_poly.type
_entity_poly.pdbx_seq_one_letter_code
_entity_poly.pdbx_strand_id
1 'polypeptide(L)' 'MHTLKIGQKVTLAAMEQQVFIVTAIQVDGSFCIETELANQQKLSYNNVAFEMLKILPPKI' A
#
# COMPACT_ATOMS: atom_id res chain seq x y z
N MET A 1 -11.09 -14.62 -2.33
CA MET A 1 -11.15 -13.16 -2.13
C MET A 1 -9.88 -12.75 -1.40
N HIS A 2 -8.95 -12.09 -2.08
CA HIS A 2 -7.75 -11.58 -1.43
C HIS A 2 -8.08 -10.26 -0.76
N THR A 3 -7.96 -10.20 0.56
CA THR A 3 -8.17 -8.96 1.33
C THR A 3 -6.83 -8.48 1.86
N LEU A 4 -6.55 -7.19 1.71
CA LEU A 4 -5.42 -6.54 2.36
C LEU A 4 -5.80 -6.17 3.79
N LYS A 5 -4.80 -6.08 4.66
CA LYS A 5 -4.96 -5.62 6.05
C LYS A 5 -4.18 -4.34 6.26
N ILE A 6 -4.64 -3.50 7.20
CA ILE A 6 -3.87 -2.37 7.71
C ILE A 6 -2.54 -2.89 8.27
N GLY A 7 -1.45 -2.18 8.00
CA GLY A 7 -0.07 -2.57 8.33
C GLY A 7 0.60 -3.48 7.30
N GLN A 8 -0.15 -3.98 6.31
CA GLN A 8 0.42 -4.85 5.29
C GLN A 8 1.30 -4.06 4.31
N LYS A 9 2.45 -4.64 3.96
CA LYS A 9 3.37 -4.06 2.97
C LYS A 9 2.94 -4.44 1.56
N VAL A 10 2.91 -3.44 0.70
CA VAL A 10 2.51 -3.56 -0.71
C VAL A 10 3.41 -2.70 -1.58
N THR A 11 3.44 -2.96 -2.88
CA THR A 11 3.95 -2.02 -3.88
C THR A 11 2.83 -1.63 -4.82
N LEU A 12 2.97 -0.49 -5.49
CA LEU A 12 2.13 -0.17 -6.64
C LEU A 12 2.61 -1.00 -7.84
N ALA A 13 1.68 -1.55 -8.63
CA ALA A 13 2.01 -2.32 -9.82
C ALA A 13 2.84 -1.50 -10.84
N ALA A 14 2.63 -0.18 -10.88
CA ALA A 14 3.37 0.76 -11.71
C ALA A 14 4.69 1.25 -11.07
N MET A 15 4.92 0.98 -9.78
CA MET A 15 6.10 1.45 -9.03
C MET A 15 6.56 0.38 -8.04
N GLU A 16 7.10 -0.71 -8.57
CA GLU A 16 7.50 -1.89 -7.78
C GLU A 16 8.73 -1.66 -6.91
N GLN A 17 9.48 -0.58 -7.15
CA GLN A 17 10.68 -0.22 -6.40
C GLN A 17 10.36 0.43 -5.05
N GLN A 18 9.13 0.93 -4.86
CA GLN A 18 8.72 1.62 -3.64
C GLN A 18 7.74 0.77 -2.84
N VAL A 19 8.11 0.52 -1.59
CA VAL A 19 7.27 -0.21 -0.64
C VAL A 19 6.40 0.77 0.13
N PHE A 20 5.10 0.50 0.14
CA PHE A 20 4.11 1.21 0.93
C PHE A 20 3.53 0.30 2.00
N ILE A 21 2.88 0.91 2.99
CA ILE A 21 2.14 0.25 4.04
C ILE A 21 0.67 0.67 3.89
N VAL A 22 -0.26 -0.29 3.95
CA VAL A 22 -1.69 0.01 4.01
C VAL A 22 -2.01 0.67 5.35
N THR A 23 -2.55 1.87 5.32
CA THR A 23 -2.89 2.65 6.53
C THR A 23 -4.38 2.67 6.82
N ALA A 24 -5.21 2.53 5.79
CA ALA A 24 -6.67 2.43 5.94
C ALA A 24 -7.29 1.60 4.82
N ILE A 25 -8.49 1.07 5.12
CA ILE A 25 -9.37 0.41 4.15
C ILE A 25 -10.66 1.23 4.17
N GLN A 26 -11.04 1.78 3.03
CA GLN A 26 -12.23 2.60 2.89
C GLN A 26 -13.49 1.73 2.74
N VAL A 27 -14.65 2.33 3.01
CA VAL A 27 -15.95 1.66 2.93
C VAL A 27 -16.31 1.18 1.52
N ASP A 28 -15.74 1.81 0.50
CA ASP A 28 -15.89 1.43 -0.91
C ASP A 28 -14.94 0.28 -1.33
N GLY A 29 -14.09 -0.19 -0.42
CA GLY A 29 -13.12 -1.26 -0.66
C GLY A 29 -11.78 -0.79 -1.23
N SER A 30 -11.59 0.52 -1.42
CA SER A 30 -10.29 1.08 -1.78
C SER A 30 -9.36 1.22 -0.56
N PHE A 31 -8.06 1.43 -0.82
CA PHE A 31 -7.03 1.46 0.21
C PHE A 31 -6.35 2.83 0.28
N CYS A 32 -5.96 3.22 1.50
CA CYS A 32 -4.97 4.26 1.71
C CYS A 32 -3.62 3.58 1.97
N ILE A 33 -2.58 4.06 1.29
CA ILE A 33 -1.21 3.54 1.45
C ILE A 33 -0.25 4.69 1.71
N GLU A 34 0.78 4.45 2.50
CA GLU A 34 1.79 5.44 2.86
C GLU A 34 3.21 4.84 2.80
N THR A 35 4.18 5.67 2.45
CA THR A 35 5.59 5.36 2.59
C THR A 35 6.35 6.59 3.08
N GLU A 36 7.48 6.36 3.74
CA GLU A 36 8.39 7.41 4.19
C GLU A 36 9.58 7.48 3.24
N LEU A 37 9.85 8.67 2.73
CA LEU A 37 10.96 8.96 1.83
C LEU A 37 12.20 9.33 2.66
N ALA A 38 13.39 9.22 2.05
CA ALA A 38 14.68 9.48 2.70
C ALA A 38 14.77 10.87 3.38
N ASN A 39 13.98 11.84 2.90
CA ASN A 39 13.95 13.20 3.43
C ASN A 39 12.93 13.39 4.57
N GLN A 40 12.50 12.31 5.24
CA GLN A 40 11.44 12.31 6.28
C GLN A 40 10.09 12.83 5.77
N GLN A 41 9.91 12.87 4.45
CA GLN A 41 8.65 13.22 3.82
C GLN A 41 7.78 11.99 3.70
N LYS A 42 6.49 12.13 3.97
CA LYS A 42 5.50 11.08 3.76
C LYS A 42 4.88 11.25 2.38
N LEU A 43 4.86 10.16 1.62
CA LEU A 43 4.10 10.05 0.39
C LEU A 43 2.92 9.12 0.64
N SER A 44 1.71 9.66 0.51
CA SER A 44 0.48 8.94 0.79
C SER A 44 -0.45 9.00 -0.41
N TYR A 45 -1.07 7.87 -0.73
CA TYR A 45 -2.10 7.77 -1.76
C TYR A 45 -3.40 7.31 -1.13
N ASN A 46 -4.49 7.97 -1.50
CA ASN A 46 -5.84 7.62 -1.10
C ASN A 46 -6.59 6.99 -2.28
N ASN A 47 -7.62 6.21 -2.00
CA ASN A 47 -8.51 5.62 -3.00
C ASN A 47 -7.78 4.70 -4.01
N VAL A 48 -6.80 3.92 -3.53
CA VAL A 48 -6.06 2.97 -4.37
C VAL A 48 -6.86 1.67 -4.49
N ALA A 49 -7.13 1.23 -5.72
CA ALA A 49 -7.83 -0.03 -5.96
C ALA A 49 -6.92 -1.24 -5.69
N PHE A 50 -7.52 -2.38 -5.30
CA PHE A 50 -6.79 -3.62 -5.02
C PHE A 50 -5.90 -4.05 -6.20
N GLU A 51 -6.42 -3.94 -7.43
CA GLU A 51 -5.72 -4.33 -8.67
C GLU A 51 -4.46 -3.52 -8.97
N MET A 52 -4.32 -2.34 -8.36
CA MET A 52 -3.12 -1.51 -8.48
C MET A 52 -2.02 -1.94 -7.51
N LEU A 53 -2.29 -2.89 -6.60
CA LEU A 53 -1.40 -3.27 -5.51
C LEU A 53 -0.84 -4.67 -5.71
N LYS A 54 0.44 -4.83 -5.41
CA LYS A 54 1.11 -6.14 -5.31
C LYS A 54 1.46 -6.39 -3.84
N ILE A 55 1.01 -7.54 -3.33
CA ILE A 55 1.28 -7.94 -1.95
C ILE A 55 2.73 -8.38 -1.84
N LEU A 56 3.47 -7.80 -0.91
CA LEU A 56 4.78 -8.29 -0.57
C LEU A 56 4.65 -9.37 0.51
N PRO A 57 5.19 -10.58 0.28
CA PRO A 57 5.21 -11.61 1.31
C PRO A 57 6.06 -11.11 2.49
N PRO A 58 5.72 -11.47 3.74
CA PRO A 58 6.61 -11.23 4.87
C PRO A 58 7.95 -11.91 4.58
N LYS A 59 9.06 -11.17 4.75
CA LYS A 59 10.39 -11.79 4.69
C LYS A 59 10.51 -12.74 5.89
N ILE A 60 10.66 -14.02 5.58
CA ILE A 60 10.89 -15.13 6.52
C ILE A 60 12.32 -15.02 7.05
#